data_AF-A0A963EPH0-F1
#
_entry.id   AF-A0A963EPH0-F1
#
_cell.length_a   1.000
_cell.length_b   1.000
_cell.length_c   1.000
_cell.angle_alpha   90.00
_cell.angle_beta   90.00
_cell.angle_gamma   90.00
#
_symmetry.space_group_name_H-M   'P 1'
#
loop_
_entity.id
_entity.type
_entity.pdbx_description
1 polymer ?
#
loop_
_entity_poly.entity_id
_entity_poly.type
_entity_poly.pdbx_seq_one_letter_code
_entity_poly.pdbx_strand_id
1 'polypeptide(L)'
;VSAFASEQVRARAERIGVRTFDEINATMATVTGVDPTSPAVAMTYQNLRQSLPAIATLRTFLSSHQVAIAQLAIEYCNALVEGPGAASYFPGFNFNQAPAAAYSGANRNLVIDPLVDRMMGIGIQTQPDFTAVRDELGYVSSDGARPDNLVDRLLVSADNPNTRAIAKGVCAAVLGSAVTLVQ
;
A
#
# COMPACT_ATOMS: atom_id res chain seq x y z
N VAL A 1 -15.80 28.81 -29.69
CA VAL A 1 -15.12 29.02 -28.38
C VAL A 1 -15.48 27.94 -27.36
N SER A 2 -16.73 27.48 -27.30
CA SER A 2 -17.17 26.46 -26.31
C SER A 2 -16.66 25.03 -26.54
N ALA A 3 -16.33 24.63 -27.77
CA ALA A 3 -15.78 23.29 -28.08
C ALA A 3 -14.31 23.13 -27.65
N PHE A 4 -13.49 24.17 -27.83
CA PHE A 4 -12.10 24.19 -27.39
C PHE A 4 -11.95 24.18 -25.85
N ALA A 5 -12.93 24.75 -25.13
CA ALA A 5 -12.96 24.69 -23.67
C ALA A 5 -13.28 23.28 -23.16
N SER A 6 -14.18 22.53 -23.83
CA SER A 6 -14.46 21.13 -23.49
C SER A 6 -13.31 20.17 -23.82
N GLU A 7 -12.57 20.41 -24.91
CA GLU A 7 -11.35 19.63 -25.23
C GLU A 7 -10.22 19.93 -24.25
N GLN A 8 -10.03 21.18 -23.81
CA GLN A 8 -9.04 21.49 -22.78
C GLN A 8 -9.40 20.94 -21.39
N VAL A 9 -10.68 20.89 -21.03
CA VAL A 9 -11.13 20.24 -19.78
C VAL A 9 -10.93 18.72 -19.85
N ARG A 10 -11.14 18.11 -21.02
CA ARG A 10 -10.87 16.68 -21.24
C ARG A 10 -9.36 16.35 -21.21
N ALA A 11 -8.52 17.18 -21.84
CA ALA A 11 -7.07 17.06 -21.78
C ALA A 11 -6.49 17.31 -20.38
N ARG A 12 -7.18 18.12 -19.54
CA ARG A 12 -6.82 18.28 -18.12
C ARG A 12 -7.30 17.12 -17.25
N ALA A 13 -8.43 16.48 -17.59
CA ALA A 13 -8.89 15.26 -16.91
C ALA A 13 -8.04 14.03 -17.26
N GLU A 14 -7.44 13.99 -18.45
CA GLU A 14 -6.46 12.96 -18.85
C GLU A 14 -5.07 13.16 -18.22
N ARG A 15 -4.83 14.32 -17.57
CA ARG A 15 -3.60 14.61 -16.83
C ARG A 15 -3.60 14.08 -15.39
N ILE A 16 -4.71 13.47 -14.95
CA ILE A 16 -4.82 12.64 -13.74
C ILE A 16 -5.41 11.30 -14.20
N GLY A 17 -4.58 10.47 -14.82
CA GLY A 17 -4.98 9.16 -15.32
C GLY A 17 -4.98 8.14 -14.19
N VAL A 18 -6.15 7.64 -13.77
CA VAL A 18 -6.18 6.54 -12.80
C VAL A 18 -5.62 5.30 -13.47
N ARG A 19 -4.66 4.65 -12.81
CA ARG A 19 -4.04 3.41 -13.31
C ARG A 19 -5.12 2.35 -13.56
N THR A 20 -5.01 1.65 -14.67
CA THR A 20 -5.80 0.45 -14.94
C THR A 20 -5.46 -0.64 -13.92
N PHE A 21 -6.34 -1.61 -13.72
CA PHE A 21 -6.12 -2.68 -12.74
C PHE A 21 -4.87 -3.51 -13.05
N ASP A 22 -4.59 -3.74 -14.34
CA ASP A 22 -3.38 -4.39 -14.83
C ASP A 22 -2.12 -3.59 -14.48
N GLU A 23 -2.14 -2.26 -14.59
CA GLU A 23 -1.04 -1.37 -14.19
C GLU A 23 -0.87 -1.30 -12.67
N ILE A 24 -1.97 -1.32 -11.91
CA ILE A 24 -1.94 -1.40 -10.44
C ILE A 24 -1.28 -2.71 -10.02
N ASN A 25 -1.68 -3.84 -10.62
CA ASN A 25 -1.11 -5.15 -10.33
C ASN A 25 0.39 -5.22 -10.69
N ALA A 26 0.79 -4.68 -11.85
CA ALA A 26 2.20 -4.60 -12.24
C ALA A 26 3.02 -3.70 -11.29
N THR A 27 2.43 -2.59 -10.84
CA THR A 27 3.06 -1.71 -9.84
C THR A 27 3.25 -2.46 -8.51
N MET A 28 2.19 -3.11 -8.01
CA MET A 28 2.24 -3.86 -6.75
C MET A 28 3.29 -4.97 -6.82
N ALA A 29 3.37 -5.71 -7.92
CA ALA A 29 4.43 -6.71 -8.16
C ALA A 29 5.83 -6.08 -8.13
N THR A 30 6.01 -4.92 -8.77
CA THR A 30 7.32 -4.26 -8.85
C THR A 30 7.80 -3.75 -7.49
N VAL A 31 6.94 -3.06 -6.73
CA VAL A 31 7.34 -2.45 -5.44
C VAL A 31 7.46 -3.48 -4.31
N THR A 32 6.73 -4.59 -4.40
CA THR A 32 6.82 -5.69 -3.42
C THR A 32 7.88 -6.73 -3.82
N GLY A 33 8.19 -6.86 -5.11
CA GLY A 33 9.04 -7.93 -5.63
C GLY A 33 8.36 -9.31 -5.62
N VAL A 34 7.05 -9.37 -5.40
CA VAL A 34 6.25 -10.60 -5.41
C VAL A 34 5.83 -10.93 -6.84
N ASP A 35 5.93 -12.21 -7.20
CA ASP A 35 5.46 -12.71 -8.49
C ASP A 35 3.93 -12.56 -8.62
N PRO A 36 3.43 -11.79 -9.61
CA PRO A 36 1.99 -11.62 -9.84
C PRO A 36 1.29 -12.93 -10.22
N THR A 37 2.03 -13.96 -10.61
CA THR A 37 1.51 -15.29 -10.96
C THR A 37 1.47 -16.24 -9.76
N SER A 38 1.93 -15.80 -8.58
CA SER A 38 1.79 -16.60 -7.36
C SER A 38 0.31 -16.96 -7.12
N PRO A 39 -0.02 -18.21 -6.73
CA PRO A 39 -1.40 -18.67 -6.75
C PRO A 39 -2.41 -17.79 -5.99
N ALA A 40 -2.03 -17.30 -4.81
CA ALA A 40 -2.90 -16.44 -3.99
C ALA A 40 -3.15 -15.07 -4.64
N VAL A 41 -2.11 -14.42 -5.14
CA VAL A 41 -2.21 -13.12 -5.83
C VAL A 41 -2.98 -13.27 -7.14
N ALA A 42 -2.66 -14.29 -7.94
CA ALA A 42 -3.32 -14.55 -9.22
C ALA A 42 -4.82 -14.85 -9.04
N MET A 43 -5.19 -15.68 -8.06
CA MET A 43 -6.59 -15.96 -7.75
C MET A 43 -7.36 -14.70 -7.35
N THR A 44 -6.82 -13.90 -6.44
CA THR A 44 -7.44 -12.65 -6.00
C THR A 44 -7.56 -11.67 -7.17
N TYR A 45 -6.50 -11.51 -7.97
CA TYR A 45 -6.54 -10.69 -9.18
C TYR A 45 -7.67 -11.12 -10.14
N GLN A 46 -7.81 -12.41 -10.43
CA GLN A 46 -8.88 -12.90 -11.32
C GLN A 46 -10.28 -12.69 -10.74
N ASN A 47 -10.48 -12.94 -9.44
CA ASN A 47 -11.76 -12.73 -8.77
C ASN A 47 -12.18 -11.26 -8.78
N LEU A 48 -11.22 -10.36 -8.56
CA LEU A 48 -11.44 -8.92 -8.61
C LEU A 48 -11.70 -8.44 -10.03
N ARG A 49 -10.99 -8.98 -11.04
CA ARG A 49 -11.18 -8.63 -12.44
C ARG A 49 -12.59 -8.94 -12.94
N GLN A 50 -13.24 -9.99 -12.42
CA GLN A 50 -14.64 -10.30 -12.73
C GLN A 50 -15.63 -9.26 -12.15
N SER A 51 -15.22 -8.52 -11.13
CA SER A 51 -16.05 -7.56 -10.39
C SER A 51 -15.88 -6.10 -10.88
N LEU A 52 -15.01 -5.85 -11.86
CA LEU A 52 -14.67 -4.51 -12.36
C LEU A 52 -15.00 -4.37 -13.86
N PRO A 53 -15.54 -3.21 -14.32
CA PRO A 53 -15.70 -2.93 -15.75
C PRO A 53 -14.33 -2.85 -16.44
N ALA A 54 -14.25 -3.35 -17.68
CA ALA A 54 -13.02 -3.41 -18.47
C ALA A 54 -12.38 -2.04 -18.82
N ILE A 55 -13.03 -0.92 -18.46
CA ILE A 55 -12.59 0.44 -18.78
C ILE A 55 -12.49 1.25 -17.47
N ALA A 56 -11.27 1.50 -16.99
CA ALA A 56 -11.01 2.40 -15.88
C ALA A 56 -11.21 3.85 -16.34
N THR A 57 -12.41 4.39 -16.15
CA THR A 57 -12.67 5.84 -16.29
C THR A 57 -12.92 6.42 -14.91
N LEU A 58 -12.38 7.61 -14.61
CA LEU A 58 -12.58 8.35 -13.35
C LEU A 58 -14.05 8.42 -12.89
N ARG A 59 -14.99 8.42 -13.85
CA ARG A 59 -16.44 8.46 -13.59
C ARG A 59 -17.05 7.12 -13.14
N THR A 60 -16.30 6.03 -13.22
CA THR A 60 -16.76 4.66 -12.94
C THR A 60 -16.02 4.02 -11.76
N PHE A 61 -15.20 4.79 -11.04
CA PHE A 61 -14.62 4.38 -9.76
C PHE A 61 -15.73 4.32 -8.70
N LEU A 62 -16.42 3.19 -8.62
CA LEU A 62 -17.29 2.88 -7.49
C LEU A 62 -16.42 2.57 -6.26
N SER A 63 -16.97 2.82 -5.07
CA SER A 63 -16.35 2.47 -3.79
C SER A 63 -15.96 0.98 -3.67
N SER A 64 -16.67 0.09 -4.38
CA SER A 64 -16.31 -1.34 -4.47
C SER A 64 -14.92 -1.60 -5.06
N HIS A 65 -14.44 -0.71 -5.94
CA HIS A 65 -13.11 -0.82 -6.55
C HIS A 65 -12.00 -0.50 -5.53
N GLN A 66 -12.26 0.43 -4.61
CA GLN A 66 -11.31 0.79 -3.55
C GLN A 66 -11.10 -0.38 -2.58
N VAL A 67 -12.16 -1.12 -2.27
CA VAL A 67 -12.09 -2.34 -1.45
C VAL A 67 -11.37 -3.47 -2.19
N ALA A 68 -11.66 -3.67 -3.48
CA ALA A 68 -10.98 -4.65 -4.31
C ALA A 68 -9.46 -4.43 -4.36
N ILE A 69 -9.03 -3.19 -4.60
CA ILE A 69 -7.61 -2.82 -4.64
C ILE A 69 -6.94 -3.07 -3.28
N ALA A 70 -7.62 -2.73 -2.17
CA ALA A 70 -7.11 -3.02 -0.83
C ALA A 70 -6.94 -4.52 -0.58
N GLN A 71 -7.88 -5.36 -1.05
CA GLN A 71 -7.76 -6.82 -0.96
C GLN A 71 -6.57 -7.35 -1.75
N LEU A 72 -6.35 -6.84 -2.97
CA LEU A 72 -5.18 -7.20 -3.77
C LEU A 72 -3.88 -6.78 -3.06
N ALA A 73 -3.84 -5.57 -2.50
CA ALA A 73 -2.68 -5.07 -1.76
C ALA A 73 -2.37 -5.96 -0.53
N ILE A 74 -3.40 -6.41 0.18
CA ILE A 74 -3.25 -7.34 1.32
C ILE A 74 -2.63 -8.66 0.85
N GLU A 75 -3.07 -9.23 -0.28
CA GLU A 75 -2.50 -10.48 -0.79
C GLU A 75 -1.06 -10.35 -1.26
N TYR A 76 -0.71 -9.23 -1.89
CA TYR A 76 0.69 -8.91 -2.22
C TYR A 76 1.56 -8.82 -0.96
N CYS A 77 1.08 -8.12 0.07
CA CYS A 77 1.80 -8.00 1.34
C CYS A 77 1.86 -9.32 2.11
N ASN A 78 0.83 -10.16 2.01
CA ASN A 78 0.83 -11.52 2.56
C ASN A 78 1.90 -12.38 1.89
N ALA A 79 1.93 -12.40 0.56
CA ALA A 79 2.92 -13.13 -0.23
C ALA A 79 4.35 -12.58 -0.02
N LEU A 80 4.50 -11.27 0.20
CA LEU A 80 5.79 -10.66 0.54
C LEU A 80 6.31 -11.16 1.90
N VAL A 81 5.48 -11.09 2.94
CA VAL A 81 5.89 -11.41 4.32
C VAL A 81 6.06 -12.91 4.55
N GLU A 82 5.23 -13.74 3.91
CA GLU A 82 5.33 -15.21 4.01
C GLU A 82 6.28 -15.83 2.97
N GLY A 83 6.67 -15.03 1.97
CA GLY A 83 7.50 -15.49 0.85
C GLY A 83 8.99 -15.56 1.19
N PRO A 84 9.78 -16.23 0.32
CA PRO A 84 11.23 -16.35 0.49
C PRO A 84 11.97 -15.00 0.40
N GLY A 85 11.34 -13.98 -0.19
CA GLY A 85 11.89 -12.62 -0.29
C GLY A 85 11.76 -11.78 0.98
N ALA A 86 11.05 -12.25 2.02
CA ALA A 86 10.80 -11.46 3.23
C ALA A 86 12.10 -11.00 3.91
N ALA A 87 13.09 -11.88 4.03
CA ALA A 87 14.35 -11.57 4.72
C ALA A 87 15.21 -10.54 3.96
N SER A 88 15.14 -10.51 2.63
CA SER A 88 15.84 -9.52 1.81
C SER A 88 15.07 -8.20 1.70
N TYR A 89 13.75 -8.24 1.86
CA TYR A 89 12.91 -7.04 1.90
C TYR A 89 12.96 -6.34 3.26
N PHE A 90 13.00 -7.11 4.36
CA PHE A 90 13.01 -6.61 5.74
C PHE A 90 14.31 -7.03 6.45
N PRO A 91 15.46 -6.46 6.05
CA PRO A 91 16.75 -6.91 6.54
C PRO A 91 16.86 -6.73 8.07
N GLY A 92 17.19 -7.82 8.76
CA GLY A 92 17.40 -7.80 10.22
C GLY A 92 16.12 -7.84 11.07
N PHE A 93 14.92 -7.80 10.47
CA PHE A 93 13.68 -7.91 11.23
C PHE A 93 13.37 -9.36 11.62
N ASN A 94 13.05 -9.59 12.90
CA ASN A 94 12.77 -10.93 13.40
C ASN A 94 11.26 -11.20 13.53
N PHE A 95 10.67 -11.82 12.52
CA PHE A 95 9.26 -12.21 12.49
C PHE A 95 8.85 -13.27 13.54
N ASN A 96 9.82 -13.93 14.19
CA ASN A 96 9.55 -14.97 15.19
C ASN A 96 9.54 -14.44 16.63
N GLN A 97 9.89 -13.16 16.84
CA GLN A 97 9.75 -12.52 18.15
C GLN A 97 8.31 -12.13 18.43
N ALA A 98 7.97 -12.01 19.72
CA ALA A 98 6.69 -11.46 20.14
C ALA A 98 6.54 -9.99 19.66
N PRO A 99 5.32 -9.54 19.28
CA PRO A 99 5.10 -8.22 18.71
C PRO A 99 5.72 -7.07 19.50
N ALA A 100 5.51 -7.05 20.83
CA ALA A 100 6.03 -6.00 21.70
C ALA A 100 7.56 -5.87 21.66
N ALA A 101 8.29 -6.98 21.48
CA ALA A 101 9.74 -6.96 21.35
C ALA A 101 10.17 -6.64 19.91
N ALA A 102 9.52 -7.25 18.92
CA ALA A 102 9.84 -7.09 17.50
C ALA A 102 9.66 -5.64 17.02
N TYR A 103 8.66 -4.91 17.54
CA TYR A 103 8.38 -3.52 17.19
C TYR A 103 8.85 -2.49 18.23
N SER A 104 9.70 -2.90 19.19
CA SER A 104 10.24 -2.00 20.21
C SER A 104 11.31 -1.05 19.65
N GLY A 105 11.29 0.21 20.11
CA GLY A 105 12.31 1.21 19.79
C GLY A 105 12.56 1.35 18.29
N ALA A 106 13.82 1.21 17.86
CA ALA A 106 14.22 1.32 16.46
C ALA A 106 13.88 0.08 15.61
N ASN A 107 13.49 -1.05 16.21
CA ASN A 107 13.24 -2.28 15.44
C ASN A 107 12.05 -2.15 14.47
N ARG A 108 11.08 -1.28 14.77
CA ARG A 108 9.96 -0.97 13.85
C ARG A 108 10.43 -0.38 12.52
N ASN A 109 11.57 0.30 12.49
CA ASN A 109 12.14 0.88 11.26
C ASN A 109 12.62 -0.19 10.29
N LEU A 110 12.97 -1.38 10.78
CA LEU A 110 13.34 -2.52 9.94
C LEU A 110 12.17 -3.01 9.07
N VAL A 111 10.93 -2.63 9.41
CA VAL A 111 9.73 -2.87 8.60
C VAL A 111 9.32 -1.60 7.84
N ILE A 112 9.29 -0.46 8.52
CA ILE A 112 8.75 0.79 7.95
C ILE A 112 9.67 1.33 6.85
N ASP A 113 10.97 1.47 7.09
CA ASP A 113 11.87 2.14 6.13
C ASP A 113 11.90 1.41 4.77
N PRO A 114 12.04 0.07 4.69
CA PRO A 114 12.02 -0.62 3.40
C PRO A 114 10.70 -0.48 2.64
N LEU A 115 9.56 -0.44 3.34
CA LEU A 115 8.24 -0.25 2.72
C LEU A 115 8.13 1.15 2.13
N VAL A 116 8.49 2.16 2.92
CA VAL A 116 8.37 3.54 2.49
C VAL A 116 9.37 3.83 1.36
N ASP A 117 10.62 3.39 1.46
CA ASP A 117 11.64 3.60 0.42
C ASP A 117 11.23 2.98 -0.93
N ARG A 118 10.75 1.73 -0.93
CA ARG A 118 10.40 1.02 -2.17
C ARG A 118 9.05 1.43 -2.76
N MET A 119 8.07 1.75 -1.92
CA MET A 119 6.72 2.09 -2.39
C MET A 119 6.57 3.58 -2.71
N MET A 120 7.38 4.44 -2.08
CA MET A 120 7.29 5.88 -2.29
C MET A 120 8.30 6.46 -3.27
N GLY A 121 9.33 5.71 -3.69
CA GLY A 121 10.15 6.03 -4.86
C GLY A 121 10.46 7.53 -5.05
N ILE A 122 11.33 8.07 -4.18
CA ILE A 122 12.01 9.37 -4.26
C ILE A 122 11.56 10.31 -5.41
N GLY A 123 10.68 11.28 -5.08
CA GLY A 123 10.62 12.57 -5.80
C GLY A 123 9.43 12.79 -6.76
N ILE A 124 8.20 12.46 -6.36
CA ILE A 124 7.00 12.93 -7.07
C ILE A 124 6.43 14.17 -6.38
N GLN A 125 6.23 15.27 -7.14
CA GLN A 125 5.85 16.61 -6.66
C GLN A 125 4.52 16.67 -5.88
N THR A 126 3.70 15.63 -5.91
CA THR A 126 2.38 15.54 -5.25
C THR A 126 2.25 14.27 -4.40
N GLN A 127 3.31 13.94 -3.65
CA GLN A 127 3.33 12.85 -2.68
C GLN A 127 3.38 13.43 -1.24
N PRO A 128 2.74 12.78 -0.25
CA PRO A 128 2.96 13.12 1.15
C PRO A 128 4.44 13.00 1.52
N ASP A 129 4.91 13.88 2.41
CA ASP A 129 6.29 13.85 2.90
C ASP A 129 6.62 12.47 3.50
N PHE A 130 7.81 11.95 3.16
CA PHE A 130 8.33 10.70 3.70
C PHE A 130 8.31 10.67 5.23
N THR A 131 8.67 11.79 5.86
CA THR A 131 8.66 11.92 7.32
C THR A 131 7.25 11.82 7.88
N ALA A 132 6.26 12.44 7.23
CA ALA A 132 4.86 12.37 7.66
C ALA A 132 4.28 10.95 7.54
N VAL A 133 4.61 10.20 6.47
CA VAL A 133 4.16 8.82 6.30
C VAL A 133 4.82 7.90 7.32
N ARG A 134 6.14 8.02 7.51
CA ARG A 134 6.87 7.24 8.52
C ARG A 134 6.32 7.50 9.92
N ASP A 135 5.98 8.75 10.22
CA ASP A 135 5.40 9.11 11.50
C ASP A 135 4.03 8.44 11.65
N GLU A 136 3.08 8.59 10.71
CA GLU A 136 1.77 7.92 10.81
C GLU A 136 1.86 6.38 10.96
N LEU A 137 2.89 5.75 10.38
CA LEU A 137 3.09 4.30 10.47
C LEU A 137 3.66 3.85 11.81
N GLY A 138 4.65 4.57 12.37
CA GLY A 138 5.44 4.06 13.50
C GLY A 138 5.85 5.05 14.57
N TYR A 139 5.53 6.35 14.43
CA TYR A 139 5.90 7.36 15.42
C TYR A 139 4.73 8.30 15.76
N VAL A 140 4.65 8.76 17.00
CA VAL A 140 3.60 9.72 17.37
C VAL A 140 3.81 11.01 16.60
N SER A 141 2.79 11.47 15.87
CA SER A 141 2.82 12.77 15.21
C SER A 141 2.94 13.87 16.26
N SER A 142 3.86 14.82 16.05
CA SER A 142 4.10 15.94 16.98
C SER A 142 2.90 16.89 17.18
N ASP A 143 1.82 16.68 16.45
CA ASP A 143 0.61 17.52 16.46
C ASP A 143 -0.42 17.11 17.54
N GLY A 144 -0.23 15.97 18.21
CA GLY A 144 -1.12 15.49 19.28
C GLY A 144 -2.56 15.21 18.85
N ALA A 145 -2.84 15.22 17.55
CA ALA A 145 -4.19 15.09 17.01
C ALA A 145 -4.59 13.63 16.71
N ARG A 146 -3.63 12.70 16.71
CA ARG A 146 -3.84 11.26 16.51
C ARG A 146 -3.31 10.46 17.71
N PRO A 147 -4.13 9.64 18.39
CA PRO A 147 -3.73 9.04 19.66
C PRO A 147 -2.57 8.04 19.58
N ASP A 148 -2.36 7.33 18.47
CA ASP A 148 -1.29 6.33 18.33
C ASP A 148 -1.00 6.08 16.84
N ASN A 149 0.25 5.80 16.48
CA ASN A 149 0.62 5.38 15.11
C ASN A 149 0.07 3.98 14.77
N LEU A 150 0.11 3.60 13.49
CA LEU A 150 -0.46 2.33 13.04
C LEU A 150 0.13 1.11 13.76
N VAL A 151 1.45 1.05 13.94
CA VAL A 151 2.11 -0.06 14.66
C VAL A 151 1.60 -0.16 16.09
N ASP A 152 1.55 0.95 16.82
CA ASP A 152 1.12 0.96 18.22
C ASP A 152 -0.37 0.60 18.35
N ARG A 153 -1.23 1.05 17.44
CA ARG A 153 -2.65 0.62 17.36
C ARG A 153 -2.80 -0.88 17.12
N LEU A 154 -1.97 -1.46 16.25
CA LEU A 154 -2.00 -2.90 15.96
C LEU A 154 -1.45 -3.74 17.13
N LEU A 155 -0.47 -3.21 17.88
CA LEU A 155 0.09 -3.87 19.07
C LEU A 155 -0.93 -4.02 20.20
N VAL A 156 -1.86 -3.06 20.34
CA VAL A 156 -2.90 -3.06 21.40
C VAL A 156 -4.27 -3.49 20.90
N SER A 157 -4.39 -3.90 19.62
CA SER A 157 -5.66 -4.33 19.04
C SER A 157 -6.22 -5.57 19.76
N ALA A 158 -7.54 -5.62 19.90
CA ALA A 158 -8.26 -6.76 20.47
C ALA A 158 -8.04 -8.07 19.69
N ASP A 159 -7.68 -7.97 18.41
CA ASP A 159 -7.40 -9.11 17.54
C ASP A 159 -6.03 -9.78 17.86
N ASN A 160 -5.21 -9.15 18.71
CA ASN A 160 -3.89 -9.61 19.14
C ASN A 160 -3.04 -10.20 17.99
N PRO A 161 -2.80 -9.41 16.91
CA PRO A 161 -2.12 -9.91 15.73
C PRO A 161 -0.67 -10.31 16.04
N ASN A 162 -0.22 -11.41 15.44
CA ASN A 162 1.18 -11.80 15.53
C ASN A 162 2.09 -10.84 14.73
N THR A 163 3.40 -10.96 14.92
CA THR A 163 4.40 -10.04 14.32
C THR A 163 4.30 -9.96 12.79
N ARG A 164 4.02 -11.09 12.13
CA ARG A 164 3.82 -11.14 10.67
C ARG A 164 2.53 -10.44 10.26
N ALA A 165 1.43 -10.64 10.98
CA ALA A 165 0.15 -10.00 10.71
C ALA A 165 0.24 -8.47 10.82
N ILE A 166 0.99 -7.96 11.80
CA ILE A 166 1.27 -6.52 11.91
C ILE A 166 2.04 -6.02 10.68
N ALA A 167 3.09 -6.72 10.26
CA ALA A 167 3.88 -6.34 9.09
C ALA A 167 3.05 -6.33 7.80
N LYS A 168 2.15 -7.32 7.64
CA LYS A 168 1.21 -7.39 6.52
C LYS A 168 0.25 -6.20 6.53
N GLY A 169 -0.29 -5.84 7.69
CA GLY A 169 -1.18 -4.69 7.85
C GLY A 169 -0.49 -3.36 7.54
N VAL A 170 0.72 -3.16 8.06
CA VAL A 170 1.54 -1.97 7.76
C VAL A 170 1.88 -1.89 6.27
N CYS A 171 2.33 -3.00 5.67
CA CYS A 171 2.59 -3.08 4.23
C CYS A 171 1.35 -2.73 3.41
N ALA A 172 0.18 -3.29 3.75
CA ALA A 172 -1.06 -3.04 3.03
C ALA A 172 -1.52 -1.58 3.16
N ALA A 173 -1.27 -0.95 4.31
CA ALA A 173 -1.57 0.48 4.52
C ALA A 173 -0.71 1.38 3.62
N VAL A 174 0.59 1.06 3.44
CA VAL A 174 1.46 1.81 2.53
C VAL A 174 1.10 1.54 1.07
N LEU A 175 0.92 0.27 0.70
CA LEU A 175 0.65 -0.15 -0.67
C LEU A 175 -0.73 0.32 -1.17
N GLY A 176 -1.74 0.36 -0.29
CA GLY A 176 -3.08 0.86 -0.57
C GLY A 176 -3.23 2.38 -0.49
N SER A 177 -2.17 3.11 -0.11
CA SER A 177 -2.20 4.56 -0.06
C SER A 177 -2.28 5.17 -1.47
N ALA A 178 -2.96 6.32 -1.60
CA ALA A 178 -3.27 6.98 -2.88
C ALA A 178 -2.05 7.23 -3.79
N VAL A 179 -0.84 7.22 -3.22
CA VAL A 179 0.44 7.33 -3.93
C VAL A 179 0.63 6.26 -5.00
N THR A 180 0.11 5.05 -4.81
CA THR A 180 0.24 3.96 -5.79
C THR A 180 -0.84 4.00 -6.87
N LEU A 181 -1.88 4.82 -6.69
CA LEU A 181 -3.12 4.79 -7.49
C LEU A 181 -3.29 5.97 -8.45
N VAL A 182 -2.59 7.09 -8.21
CA VAL A 182 -2.78 8.34 -8.98
C VAL A 182 -1.50 8.69 -9.74
N GLN A 183 -1.64 9.03 -11.02
CA GLN A 183 -0.60 9.63 -11.87
C GLN A 183 -0.74 11.15 -11.91
#